data_AF-A0A117NKE7-F1
#
_entry.id   AF-A0A117NKE7-F1
#
_cell.length_a   1.000
_cell.length_b   1.000
_cell.length_c   1.000
_cell.angle_alpha   90.00
_cell.angle_beta   90.00
_cell.angle_gamma   90.00
#
_symmetry.space_group_name_H-M   'P 1'
#
loop_
_entity.id
_entity.type
_entity.pdbx_description
1 polymer ?
#
loop_
_entity_poly.entity_id
_entity_poly.type
_entity_poly.pdbx_seq_one_letter_code
_entity_poly.pdbx_strand_id
1 'polypeptide(L)'
;MALTSYVCFNCRNSYGLKLSLRNFSSARRNRDILRPATAPKPTPDVKHIRQNADLYAQNCIDRNYAGHAGHPSKIQQLSEEARQLDHDLKTPRSRIKQLEKTIAKLHIATRQGTDEHTNEKGLSPSEELDELKSEAQRLKDDSQSMTERKATCTEEINRLALSLPNLSSPFTPIGHAPTLVQYLNFNPQEPPTWTRQSQTELQARSHVTIGTELKLLDFASSATTTGWGWYFLINEGAMLEQALIQYALSTARRRGWKSVAPPSIVYSYIAEACGFQPRDQHNEQQIWSIEQNERDKNTKPQRSLTGTAEIPLAAMYAGRDMNASELPIKL
;
A
#
# COMPACT_ATOMS: atom_id res chain seq x y z
N MET A 1 37.06 -9.89 -41.82
CA MET A 1 36.83 -11.31 -41.49
C MET A 1 38.06 -11.82 -40.75
N ALA A 2 37.98 -11.92 -39.41
CA ALA A 2 39.02 -12.56 -38.61
C ALA A 2 38.40 -13.81 -37.99
N LEU A 3 38.89 -14.98 -38.39
CA LEU A 3 38.47 -16.30 -37.93
C LEU A 3 38.80 -16.42 -36.44
N THR A 4 37.78 -16.41 -35.58
CA THR A 4 37.92 -16.80 -34.18
C THR A 4 37.99 -18.32 -34.09
N SER A 5 39.19 -18.86 -33.94
CA SER A 5 39.43 -20.27 -33.67
C SER A 5 38.71 -20.69 -32.37
N TYR A 6 37.92 -21.76 -32.45
CA TYR A 6 37.17 -22.29 -31.31
C TYR A 6 38.13 -23.04 -30.38
N VAL A 7 38.38 -22.51 -29.18
CA VAL A 7 39.18 -23.17 -28.15
C VAL A 7 38.24 -23.93 -27.22
N CYS A 8 38.48 -25.23 -27.02
CA CYS A 8 37.62 -26.07 -26.19
C CYS A 8 37.69 -25.66 -24.70
N PHE A 9 36.63 -25.97 -23.96
CA PHE A 9 36.43 -25.55 -22.57
C PHE A 9 37.56 -26.01 -21.63
N ASN A 10 38.14 -27.19 -21.87
CA ASN A 10 39.25 -27.71 -21.06
C ASN A 10 40.53 -26.91 -21.24
N CYS A 11 40.87 -26.50 -22.46
CA CYS A 11 42.06 -25.69 -22.73
C CYS A 11 41.93 -24.28 -22.12
N ARG A 12 40.70 -23.75 -21.99
CA ARG A 12 40.47 -22.45 -21.33
C ARG A 12 40.69 -22.47 -19.82
N ASN A 13 40.49 -23.61 -19.16
CA ASN A 13 40.69 -23.73 -17.71
C ASN A 13 42.17 -23.86 -17.32
N SER A 14 43.04 -24.30 -18.23
CA SER A 14 44.47 -24.53 -17.96
C SER A 14 45.29 -23.24 -17.86
N TYR A 15 44.86 -22.16 -18.54
CA TYR A 15 45.63 -20.92 -18.68
C TYR A 15 45.37 -19.85 -17.61
N GLY A 16 44.65 -20.18 -16.52
CA GLY A 16 44.53 -19.26 -15.37
C GLY A 16 43.91 -17.89 -15.67
N LEU A 17 43.24 -17.73 -16.81
CA LEU A 17 42.47 -16.54 -17.14
C LEU A 17 41.24 -16.51 -16.23
N LYS A 18 41.38 -15.83 -15.08
CA LYS A 18 40.28 -15.52 -14.17
C LYS A 18 39.20 -14.82 -14.99
N LEU A 19 38.14 -15.54 -15.32
CA LEU A 19 36.86 -14.93 -15.63
C LEU A 19 36.57 -13.99 -14.46
N SER A 20 36.48 -12.69 -14.75
CA SER A 20 35.59 -11.84 -13.95
C SER A 20 34.23 -12.50 -14.07
N LEU A 21 33.92 -13.35 -13.10
CA LEU A 21 32.58 -13.81 -12.86
C LEU A 21 31.78 -12.52 -12.72
N ARG A 22 31.09 -12.13 -13.78
CA ARG A 22 29.87 -11.35 -13.59
C ARG A 22 29.12 -12.20 -12.58
N ASN A 23 29.02 -11.70 -11.35
CA ASN A 23 28.14 -12.22 -10.33
C ASN A 23 26.71 -12.06 -10.90
N PHE A 24 26.33 -12.92 -11.84
CA PHE A 24 24.95 -13.30 -12.02
C PHE A 24 24.59 -13.83 -10.65
N SER A 25 23.89 -13.00 -9.91
CA SER A 25 23.44 -13.21 -8.54
C SER A 25 22.80 -14.60 -8.46
N SER A 26 23.60 -15.61 -8.15
CA SER A 26 23.14 -16.85 -7.56
C SER A 26 22.91 -16.56 -6.10
N ALA A 27 21.95 -15.68 -5.83
CA ALA A 27 21.29 -15.70 -4.54
C ALA A 27 20.76 -17.13 -4.44
N ARG A 28 21.37 -17.95 -3.56
CA ARG A 28 20.74 -19.19 -3.11
C ARG A 28 19.31 -18.79 -2.81
N ARG A 29 18.34 -19.34 -3.54
CA ARG A 29 16.93 -19.19 -3.16
C ARG A 29 16.87 -19.73 -1.74
N ASN A 30 16.81 -18.84 -0.75
CA ASN A 30 16.57 -19.25 0.61
C ASN A 30 15.21 -19.95 0.55
N ARG A 31 15.23 -21.26 0.80
CA ARG A 31 14.14 -22.17 0.47
C ARG A 31 12.95 -22.03 1.41
N ASP A 32 13.02 -21.14 2.41
CA ASP A 32 12.21 -21.26 3.61
C ASP A 32 11.27 -20.08 3.90
N ILE A 33 11.00 -19.19 2.94
CA ILE A 33 9.92 -18.20 3.10
C ILE A 33 8.91 -18.40 1.98
N LEU A 34 7.84 -19.13 2.28
CA LEU A 34 6.65 -19.22 1.44
C LEU A 34 6.09 -17.80 1.28
N ARG A 35 6.33 -17.19 0.11
CA ARG A 35 5.76 -15.89 -0.21
C ARG A 35 4.25 -16.06 -0.39
N PRO A 36 3.40 -15.29 0.32
CA PRO A 36 1.98 -15.28 0.02
C PRO A 36 1.75 -14.79 -1.41
N ALA A 37 0.76 -15.37 -2.08
CA ALA A 37 0.40 -15.01 -3.46
C ALA A 37 -0.16 -13.58 -3.57
N THR A 38 -0.61 -13.02 -2.44
CA THR A 38 -1.19 -11.68 -2.33
C THR A 38 -0.41 -10.85 -1.31
N ALA A 39 -0.37 -9.53 -1.53
CA ALA A 39 0.22 -8.63 -0.56
C ALA A 39 -0.64 -8.55 0.71
N PRO A 40 -0.03 -8.35 1.90
CA PRO A 40 -0.77 -8.14 3.13
C PRO A 40 -1.59 -6.83 3.06
N LYS A 41 -2.66 -6.76 3.87
CA LYS A 41 -3.41 -5.52 4.04
C LYS A 41 -2.53 -4.45 4.73
N PRO A 42 -2.63 -3.17 4.35
CA PRO A 42 -1.95 -2.10 5.05
C PRO A 42 -2.32 -2.04 6.53
N THR A 43 -1.31 -1.90 7.40
CA THR A 43 -1.49 -1.79 8.86
C THR A 43 -0.90 -0.47 9.34
N PRO A 44 -1.71 0.59 9.48
CA PRO A 44 -1.21 1.88 9.98
C PRO A 44 -0.82 1.77 11.46
N ASP A 45 0.12 2.61 11.91
CA ASP A 45 0.52 2.66 13.32
C ASP A 45 -0.53 3.41 14.17
N VAL A 46 -1.67 2.75 14.39
CA VAL A 46 -2.78 3.26 15.20
C VAL A 46 -2.33 3.61 16.62
N LYS A 47 -1.35 2.88 17.16
CA LYS A 47 -0.83 3.13 18.50
C LYS A 47 -0.13 4.49 18.56
N HIS A 48 0.73 4.80 17.60
CA HIS A 48 1.40 6.09 17.54
C HIS A 48 0.40 7.23 17.28
N ILE A 49 -0.58 7.02 16.40
CA ILE A 49 -1.62 8.01 16.09
C ILE A 49 -2.42 8.39 17.35
N ARG A 50 -2.96 7.41 18.09
CA ARG A 50 -3.77 7.70 19.27
C ARG A 50 -2.98 8.32 20.43
N GLN A 51 -1.67 8.07 20.49
CA GLN A 51 -0.79 8.63 21.53
C GLN A 51 -0.36 10.07 21.21
N ASN A 52 -0.46 10.47 19.94
CA ASN A 52 0.00 11.77 19.45
C ASN A 52 -1.06 12.44 18.57
N ALA A 53 -2.32 12.45 19.01
CA ALA A 53 -3.43 12.93 18.19
C ALA A 53 -3.21 14.37 17.66
N ASP A 54 -2.70 15.26 18.53
CA ASP A 54 -2.42 16.66 18.18
C ASP A 54 -1.35 16.80 17.10
N LEU A 55 -0.30 15.96 17.13
CA LEU A 55 0.75 15.94 16.12
C LEU A 55 0.18 15.61 14.73
N TYR A 56 -0.67 14.58 14.65
CA TYR A 56 -1.29 14.21 13.38
C TYR A 56 -2.31 15.23 12.91
N ALA A 57 -3.07 15.83 13.84
CA ALA A 57 -4.03 16.89 13.52
C ALA A 57 -3.31 18.11 12.92
N GLN A 58 -2.22 18.55 13.56
CA GLN A 58 -1.40 19.65 13.05
C GLN A 58 -0.75 19.30 11.71
N ASN A 59 -0.20 18.09 11.55
CA ASN A 59 0.36 17.65 10.26
C ASN A 59 -0.69 17.63 9.14
N CYS A 60 -1.95 17.29 9.44
CA CYS A 60 -3.04 17.42 8.46
C CYS A 60 -3.26 18.88 8.04
N ILE A 61 -3.23 19.83 8.99
CA ILE A 61 -3.37 21.26 8.69
C ILE A 61 -2.19 21.74 7.84
N ASP A 62 -0.96 21.44 8.25
CA ASP A 62 0.27 21.87 7.57
C ASP A 62 0.39 21.34 6.15
N ARG A 63 -0.22 20.15 5.89
CA ARG A 63 -0.28 19.53 4.56
C ARG A 63 -1.51 19.94 3.74
N ASN A 64 -2.32 20.90 4.22
CA ASN A 64 -3.55 21.36 3.57
C ASN A 64 -4.66 20.30 3.49
N TYR A 65 -4.70 19.37 4.44
CA TYR A 65 -5.76 18.37 4.65
C TYR A 65 -6.61 18.68 5.89
N ALA A 66 -7.03 19.94 6.06
CA ALA A 66 -7.76 20.38 7.26
C ALA A 66 -9.01 19.53 7.57
N GLY A 67 -9.71 19.02 6.54
CA GLY A 67 -10.87 18.13 6.73
C GLY A 67 -10.54 16.79 7.43
N HIS A 68 -9.27 16.39 7.48
CA HIS A 68 -8.81 15.16 8.13
C HIS A 68 -8.23 15.42 9.52
N ALA A 69 -8.13 16.69 9.97
CA ALA A 69 -7.51 17.05 11.24
C ALA A 69 -8.28 16.50 12.47
N GLY A 70 -9.58 16.21 12.33
CA GLY A 70 -10.38 15.59 13.39
C GLY A 70 -10.24 14.06 13.49
N HIS A 71 -9.66 13.40 12.48
CA HIS A 71 -9.54 11.94 12.46
C HIS A 71 -8.70 11.38 13.62
N PRO A 72 -7.55 11.97 14.01
CA PRO A 72 -6.74 11.44 15.12
C PRO A 72 -7.48 11.44 16.46
N SER A 73 -8.19 12.51 16.81
CA SER A 73 -9.01 12.57 18.03
C SER A 73 -10.14 11.54 18.00
N LYS A 74 -10.75 11.32 16.82
CA LYS A 74 -11.78 10.28 16.66
C LYS A 74 -11.22 8.87 16.84
N ILE A 75 -10.03 8.61 16.30
CA ILE A 75 -9.29 7.34 16.50
C ILE A 75 -9.01 7.12 17.99
N GLN A 76 -8.61 8.16 18.72
CA GLN A 76 -8.38 8.09 20.15
C GLN A 76 -9.67 7.72 20.92
N GLN A 77 -10.79 8.37 20.61
CA GLN A 77 -12.10 8.07 21.21
C GLN A 77 -12.53 6.63 20.95
N LEU A 78 -12.50 6.19 19.68
CA LEU A 78 -12.89 4.83 19.29
C LEU A 78 -11.98 3.77 19.89
N SER A 79 -10.69 4.08 20.07
CA SER A 79 -9.73 3.19 20.71
C SER A 79 -10.05 2.98 22.18
N GLU A 80 -10.47 4.04 22.89
CA GLU A 80 -10.88 3.93 24.29
C GLU A 80 -12.21 3.19 24.43
N GLU A 81 -13.17 3.45 23.55
CA GLU A 81 -14.42 2.69 23.49
C GLU A 81 -14.15 1.19 23.26
N ALA A 82 -13.31 0.84 22.29
CA ALA A 82 -12.95 -0.55 22.03
C ALA A 82 -12.24 -1.21 23.23
N ARG A 83 -11.43 -0.44 23.97
CA ARG A 83 -10.76 -0.91 25.20
C ARG A 83 -11.76 -1.14 26.33
N GLN A 84 -12.76 -0.27 26.48
CA GLN A 84 -13.82 -0.40 27.46
C GLN A 84 -14.71 -1.62 27.14
N LEU A 85 -15.10 -1.79 25.88
CA LEU A 85 -15.84 -2.97 25.43
C LEU A 85 -15.07 -4.28 25.71
N ASP A 86 -13.75 -4.28 25.50
CA ASP A 86 -12.90 -5.43 25.84
C ASP A 86 -12.84 -5.71 27.35
N HIS A 87 -12.88 -4.66 28.18
CA HIS A 87 -12.98 -4.81 29.62
C HIS A 87 -14.34 -5.37 30.03
N ASP A 88 -15.41 -4.77 29.53
CA ASP A 88 -16.79 -5.12 29.87
C ASP A 88 -17.14 -6.54 29.43
N LEU A 89 -16.61 -7.00 28.29
CA LEU A 89 -16.80 -8.37 27.79
C LEU A 89 -16.20 -9.46 28.69
N LYS A 90 -15.26 -9.15 29.60
CA LYS A 90 -14.62 -10.16 30.47
C LYS A 90 -15.63 -10.80 31.41
N THR A 91 -16.48 -10.00 32.02
CA THR A 91 -17.44 -10.46 33.05
C THR A 91 -18.55 -11.33 32.44
N PRO A 92 -19.28 -10.90 31.39
CA PRO A 92 -20.27 -11.72 30.70
C PRO A 92 -19.69 -13.02 30.17
N ARG A 93 -18.50 -13.00 29.52
CA ARG A 93 -17.86 -14.23 29.01
C ARG A 93 -17.54 -15.23 30.12
N SER A 94 -17.04 -14.74 31.25
CA SER A 94 -16.79 -15.59 32.42
C SER A 94 -18.11 -16.15 33.00
N ARG A 95 -19.16 -15.32 33.09
CA ARG A 95 -20.47 -15.71 33.60
C ARG A 95 -21.16 -16.73 32.70
N ILE A 96 -21.13 -16.55 31.38
CA ILE A 96 -21.64 -17.52 30.40
C ILE A 96 -20.99 -18.89 30.62
N LYS A 97 -19.66 -18.94 30.75
CA LYS A 97 -18.93 -20.19 30.99
C LYS A 97 -19.35 -20.87 32.31
N GLN A 98 -19.63 -20.08 33.35
CA GLN A 98 -20.13 -20.60 34.62
C GLN A 98 -21.56 -21.15 34.48
N LEU A 99 -22.45 -20.39 33.84
CA LEU A 99 -23.84 -20.79 33.59
C LEU A 99 -23.90 -22.08 32.76
N GLU A 100 -23.13 -22.19 31.68
CA GLU A 100 -23.07 -23.40 30.85
C GLU A 100 -22.62 -24.63 31.67
N LYS A 101 -21.66 -24.45 32.59
CA LYS A 101 -21.23 -25.51 33.50
C LYS A 101 -22.33 -25.90 34.49
N THR A 102 -23.06 -24.94 35.03
CA THR A 102 -24.18 -25.20 35.96
C THR A 102 -25.35 -25.88 35.25
N ILE A 103 -25.74 -25.38 34.07
CA ILE A 103 -26.77 -25.99 33.22
C ILE A 103 -26.41 -27.44 32.88
N ALA A 104 -25.16 -27.71 32.49
CA ALA A 104 -24.71 -29.07 32.20
C ALA A 104 -24.80 -30.00 33.42
N LYS A 105 -24.44 -29.52 34.62
CA LYS A 105 -24.57 -30.28 35.86
C LYS A 105 -26.01 -30.59 36.21
N LEU A 106 -26.89 -29.58 36.20
CA LEU A 106 -28.31 -29.75 36.50
C LEU A 106 -28.96 -30.71 35.50
N HIS A 107 -28.65 -30.58 34.21
CA HIS A 107 -29.19 -31.47 33.18
C HIS A 107 -28.78 -32.95 33.37
N ILE A 108 -27.59 -33.21 33.94
CA ILE A 108 -27.15 -34.58 34.33
C ILE A 108 -27.91 -35.06 35.57
N ALA A 109 -28.03 -34.22 36.60
CA ALA A 109 -28.71 -34.56 37.85
C ALA A 109 -30.21 -34.85 37.65
N THR A 110 -30.91 -34.04 36.84
CA THR A 110 -32.32 -34.25 36.45
C THR A 110 -32.49 -35.56 35.68
N ARG A 111 -31.55 -35.92 34.78
CA ARG A 111 -31.58 -37.20 34.05
C ARG A 111 -31.34 -38.42 34.92
N GLN A 112 -30.57 -38.28 35.99
CA GLN A 112 -30.27 -39.36 36.94
C GLN A 112 -31.37 -39.53 38.01
N GLY A 113 -32.45 -38.73 37.97
CA GLY A 113 -33.57 -38.84 38.90
C GLY A 113 -33.21 -38.54 40.35
N THR A 114 -32.13 -37.76 40.58
CA THR A 114 -31.59 -37.50 41.92
C THR A 114 -32.01 -36.16 42.52
N ASP A 115 -32.64 -35.28 41.75
CA ASP A 115 -33.07 -33.94 42.17
C ASP A 115 -34.61 -33.83 42.20
N GLU A 116 -35.21 -34.17 43.34
CA GLU A 116 -36.55 -33.71 43.77
C GLU A 116 -36.44 -32.51 44.72
N HIS A 117 -35.33 -31.77 44.67
CA HIS A 117 -35.07 -30.64 45.55
C HIS A 117 -35.50 -29.32 44.89
N THR A 118 -36.34 -28.56 45.58
CA THR A 118 -36.54 -27.13 45.31
C THR A 118 -35.32 -26.37 45.83
N ASN A 119 -34.80 -25.45 45.01
CA ASN A 119 -33.66 -24.63 45.42
C ASN A 119 -34.03 -23.62 46.53
N GLU A 120 -33.07 -22.85 47.04
CA GLU A 120 -33.29 -21.83 48.10
C GLU A 120 -34.35 -20.77 47.73
N LYS A 121 -34.74 -20.66 46.45
CA LYS A 121 -35.80 -19.77 45.93
C LYS A 121 -37.14 -20.48 45.70
N GLY A 122 -37.25 -21.78 45.98
CA GLY A 122 -38.47 -22.56 45.80
C GLY A 122 -38.79 -22.97 44.36
N LEU A 123 -37.85 -22.83 43.42
CA LEU A 123 -38.04 -23.20 42.01
C LEU A 123 -37.84 -24.71 41.81
N SER A 124 -38.62 -25.30 40.91
CA SER A 124 -38.38 -26.67 40.45
C SER A 124 -37.10 -26.75 39.59
N PRO A 125 -36.47 -27.95 39.48
CA PRO A 125 -35.28 -28.13 38.65
C PRO A 125 -35.47 -27.72 37.18
N SER A 126 -36.70 -27.81 36.65
CA SER A 126 -37.03 -27.36 35.29
C SER A 126 -37.06 -25.83 35.18
N GLU A 127 -37.65 -25.15 36.16
CA GLU A 127 -37.75 -23.69 36.16
C GLU A 127 -36.38 -23.03 36.39
N GLU A 128 -35.54 -23.60 37.27
CA GLU A 128 -34.15 -23.15 37.44
C GLU A 128 -33.33 -23.31 36.16
N LEU A 129 -33.51 -24.44 35.46
CA LEU A 129 -32.83 -24.68 34.19
C LEU A 129 -33.22 -23.64 33.13
N ASP A 130 -34.51 -23.29 33.06
CA ASP A 130 -35.02 -22.31 32.10
C ASP A 130 -34.61 -20.88 32.46
N GLU A 131 -34.55 -20.52 33.74
CA GLU A 131 -33.97 -19.24 34.20
C GLU A 131 -32.49 -19.13 33.82
N LEU A 132 -31.69 -20.17 34.09
CA LEU A 132 -30.26 -20.18 33.77
C LEU A 132 -30.00 -20.13 32.25
N LYS A 133 -30.82 -20.84 31.46
CA LYS A 133 -30.76 -20.76 29.99
C LYS A 133 -31.11 -19.35 29.51
N SER A 134 -32.14 -18.74 30.07
CA SER A 134 -32.55 -17.37 29.72
C SER A 134 -31.47 -16.34 30.06
N GLU A 135 -30.86 -16.43 31.26
CA GLU A 135 -29.72 -15.59 31.66
C GLU A 135 -28.53 -15.79 30.71
N ALA A 136 -28.19 -17.05 30.40
CA ALA A 136 -27.10 -17.36 29.49
C ALA A 136 -27.36 -16.82 28.06
N GLN A 137 -28.60 -16.91 27.58
CA GLN A 137 -28.98 -16.37 26.27
C GLN A 137 -28.86 -14.85 26.24
N ARG A 138 -29.39 -14.14 27.24
CA ARG A 138 -29.27 -12.69 27.34
C ARG A 138 -27.81 -12.23 27.34
N LEU A 139 -26.97 -12.88 28.15
CA LEU A 139 -25.54 -12.55 28.20
C LEU A 139 -24.82 -12.85 26.88
N LYS A 140 -25.24 -13.88 26.15
CA LYS A 140 -24.71 -14.18 24.80
C LYS A 140 -25.09 -13.08 23.82
N ASP A 141 -26.34 -12.64 23.82
CA ASP A 141 -26.84 -11.58 22.95
C ASP A 141 -26.12 -10.24 23.25
N ASP A 142 -25.98 -9.88 24.54
CA ASP A 142 -25.24 -8.69 24.98
C ASP A 142 -23.75 -8.77 24.56
N SER A 143 -23.12 -9.93 24.77
CA SER A 143 -21.73 -10.16 24.39
C SER A 143 -21.52 -10.10 22.88
N GLN A 144 -22.50 -10.57 22.10
CA GLN A 144 -22.48 -10.49 20.65
C GLN A 144 -22.55 -9.03 20.20
N SER A 145 -23.52 -8.26 20.70
CA SER A 145 -23.67 -6.83 20.41
C SER A 145 -22.39 -6.03 20.72
N MET A 146 -21.78 -6.26 21.90
CA MET A 146 -20.50 -5.63 22.26
C MET A 146 -19.35 -6.04 21.33
N THR A 147 -19.30 -7.31 20.91
CA THR A 147 -18.27 -7.81 20.00
C THR A 147 -18.42 -7.21 18.60
N GLU A 148 -19.65 -7.10 18.10
CA GLU A 148 -19.97 -6.43 16.82
C GLU A 148 -19.60 -4.95 16.89
N ARG A 149 -19.98 -4.25 17.97
CA ARG A 149 -19.61 -2.84 18.17
C ARG A 149 -18.09 -2.64 18.16
N LYS A 150 -17.35 -3.50 18.86
CA LYS A 150 -15.88 -3.47 18.87
C LYS A 150 -15.30 -3.68 17.46
N ALA A 151 -15.87 -4.61 16.68
CA ALA A 151 -15.45 -4.84 15.31
C ALA A 151 -15.64 -3.58 14.45
N THR A 152 -16.82 -2.93 14.55
CA THR A 152 -17.10 -1.65 13.88
C THR A 152 -16.13 -0.55 14.29
N CYS A 153 -15.82 -0.41 15.60
CA CYS A 153 -14.81 0.55 16.06
C CYS A 153 -13.44 0.27 15.42
N THR A 154 -13.04 -1.00 15.34
CA THR A 154 -11.75 -1.40 14.76
C THR A 154 -11.66 -1.12 13.26
N GLU A 155 -12.74 -1.38 12.52
CA GLU A 155 -12.83 -1.08 11.10
C GLU A 155 -12.76 0.44 10.84
N GLU A 156 -13.51 1.22 11.61
CA GLU A 156 -13.54 2.68 11.51
C GLU A 156 -12.19 3.30 11.87
N ILE A 157 -11.52 2.80 12.92
CA ILE A 157 -10.15 3.20 13.27
C ILE A 157 -9.20 2.97 12.09
N ASN A 158 -9.24 1.79 11.45
CA ASN A 158 -8.37 1.50 10.31
C ASN A 158 -8.67 2.40 9.12
N ARG A 159 -9.96 2.63 8.81
CA ARG A 159 -10.40 3.53 7.73
C ARG A 159 -9.87 4.95 7.95
N LEU A 160 -10.07 5.50 9.16
CA LEU A 160 -9.58 6.82 9.52
C LEU A 160 -8.05 6.90 9.48
N ALA A 161 -7.36 5.89 10.02
CA ALA A 161 -5.91 5.87 10.05
C ALA A 161 -5.28 5.80 8.64
N LEU A 162 -5.85 5.02 7.71
CA LEU A 162 -5.39 4.96 6.32
C LEU A 162 -5.63 6.25 5.53
N SER A 163 -6.60 7.07 5.95
CA SER A 163 -6.86 8.37 5.32
C SER A 163 -5.83 9.44 5.71
N LEU A 164 -5.11 9.27 6.83
CA LEU A 164 -4.14 10.27 7.29
C LEU A 164 -2.93 10.34 6.33
N PRO A 165 -2.40 11.54 6.05
CA PRO A 165 -1.13 11.65 5.35
C PRO A 165 0.03 11.21 6.26
N ASN A 166 1.17 10.87 5.64
CA ASN A 166 2.40 10.64 6.41
C ASN A 166 2.84 11.93 7.13
N LEU A 167 3.62 11.77 8.19
CA LEU A 167 4.24 12.90 8.90
C LEU A 167 5.22 13.62 7.98
N SER A 168 5.20 14.95 8.02
CA SER A 168 6.07 15.79 7.21
C SER A 168 7.44 15.96 7.87
N SER A 169 8.47 16.12 7.04
CA SER A 169 9.81 16.45 7.54
C SER A 169 9.80 17.86 8.16
N PRO A 170 10.53 18.11 9.26
CA PRO A 170 10.68 19.46 9.82
C PRO A 170 11.29 20.48 8.84
N PHE A 171 11.95 20.01 7.77
CA PHE A 171 12.53 20.86 6.73
C PHE A 171 11.57 21.19 5.58
N THR A 172 10.34 20.65 5.60
CA THR A 172 9.34 20.93 4.56
C THR A 172 8.67 22.28 4.83
N PRO A 173 8.72 23.25 3.91
CA PRO A 173 8.03 24.52 4.07
C PRO A 173 6.52 24.33 4.26
N ILE A 174 5.93 25.09 5.19
CA ILE A 174 4.50 25.07 5.48
C ILE A 174 3.82 26.16 4.66
N GLY A 175 2.65 25.86 4.09
CA GLY A 175 1.79 26.83 3.42
C GLY A 175 1.03 26.25 2.24
N HIS A 176 0.16 27.09 1.67
CA HIS A 176 -0.63 26.76 0.48
C HIS A 176 0.11 27.03 -0.84
N ALA A 177 1.16 27.85 -0.80
CA ALA A 177 1.90 28.27 -1.99
C ALA A 177 3.19 27.45 -2.18
N PRO A 178 3.54 27.08 -3.41
CA PRO A 178 4.83 26.45 -3.71
C PRO A 178 5.98 27.36 -3.26
N THR A 179 6.91 26.82 -2.47
CA THR A 179 8.12 27.52 -2.02
C THR A 179 9.34 26.83 -2.60
N LEU A 180 10.20 27.59 -3.29
CA LEU A 180 11.46 27.08 -3.80
C LEU A 180 12.42 26.78 -2.64
N VAL A 181 12.79 25.52 -2.47
CA VAL A 181 13.74 25.09 -1.43
C VAL A 181 15.18 25.20 -1.91
N GLN A 182 15.49 24.62 -3.06
CA GLN A 182 16.85 24.61 -3.61
C GLN A 182 16.84 24.33 -5.11
N TYR A 183 17.90 24.76 -5.79
CA TYR A 183 18.21 24.35 -7.15
C TYR A 183 19.13 23.13 -7.13
N LEU A 184 18.84 22.15 -7.99
CA LEU A 184 19.70 20.97 -8.19
C LEU A 184 20.50 21.14 -9.48
N ASN A 185 21.84 21.03 -9.38
CA ASN A 185 22.77 21.18 -10.51
C ASN A 185 22.61 22.51 -11.29
N PHE A 186 22.10 23.55 -10.62
CA PHE A 186 21.91 24.87 -11.20
C PHE A 186 22.24 25.94 -10.15
N ASN A 187 23.07 26.91 -10.52
CA ASN A 187 23.39 28.07 -9.70
C ASN A 187 22.74 29.31 -10.35
N PRO A 188 21.72 29.93 -9.72
CA PRO A 188 21.09 31.12 -10.28
C PRO A 188 22.02 32.33 -10.36
N GLN A 189 23.06 32.39 -9.51
CA GLN A 189 24.05 33.48 -9.52
C GLN A 189 25.08 33.33 -10.64
N GLU A 190 25.32 32.10 -11.09
CA GLU A 190 26.26 31.77 -12.15
C GLU A 190 25.60 30.80 -13.14
N PRO A 191 24.57 31.26 -13.86
CA PRO A 191 23.78 30.35 -14.67
C PRO A 191 24.62 29.88 -15.87
N PRO A 192 24.41 28.65 -16.38
CA PRO A 192 25.18 28.10 -17.49
C PRO A 192 25.14 28.97 -18.76
N THR A 193 26.10 28.83 -19.67
CA THR A 193 26.13 29.62 -20.91
C THR A 193 24.87 29.45 -21.77
N TRP A 194 24.26 28.27 -21.78
CA TRP A 194 23.04 27.98 -22.54
C TRP A 194 21.80 28.71 -22.01
N THR A 195 21.78 29.19 -20.76
CA THR A 195 20.68 30.04 -20.26
C THR A 195 20.85 31.52 -20.60
N ARG A 196 22.05 31.94 -21.03
CA ARG A 196 22.32 33.33 -21.44
C ARG A 196 21.87 33.63 -22.87
N GLN A 197 21.49 32.62 -23.64
CA GLN A 197 20.87 32.82 -24.95
C GLN A 197 19.50 33.49 -24.76
N SER A 198 19.37 34.70 -25.28
CA SER A 198 18.16 35.51 -25.08
C SER A 198 16.95 34.80 -25.70
N GLN A 199 15.84 34.74 -24.95
CA GLN A 199 14.52 34.37 -25.49
C GLN A 199 14.08 35.25 -26.67
N THR A 200 14.72 36.40 -26.90
CA THR A 200 14.44 37.27 -28.05
C THR A 200 15.20 36.88 -29.33
N GLU A 201 16.30 36.11 -29.24
CA GLU A 201 17.07 35.67 -30.42
C GLU A 201 16.58 34.32 -30.98
N LEU A 202 16.08 33.44 -30.11
CA LEU A 202 15.35 32.24 -30.48
C LEU A 202 13.86 32.60 -30.45
N GLN A 203 13.19 32.74 -31.60
CA GLN A 203 11.72 32.66 -31.61
C GLN A 203 11.34 31.43 -30.78
N ALA A 204 10.74 31.63 -29.60
CA ALA A 204 10.51 30.56 -28.63
C ALA A 204 9.47 29.59 -29.18
N ARG A 205 9.90 28.68 -30.06
CA ARG A 205 9.06 27.66 -30.65
C ARG A 205 8.76 26.63 -29.56
N SER A 206 7.48 26.31 -29.40
CA SER A 206 7.08 25.24 -28.49
C SER A 206 7.62 23.90 -28.99
N HIS A 207 7.83 22.96 -28.08
CA HIS A 207 8.20 21.58 -28.45
C HIS A 207 7.15 20.94 -29.38
N VAL A 208 5.87 21.35 -29.28
CA VAL A 208 4.79 20.91 -30.17
C VAL A 208 5.03 21.39 -31.60
N THR A 209 5.36 22.68 -31.77
CA THR A 209 5.67 23.28 -33.08
C THR A 209 6.90 22.60 -33.69
N ILE A 210 7.98 22.49 -32.92
CA ILE A 210 9.23 21.86 -33.36
C ILE A 210 8.99 20.39 -33.76
N GLY A 211 8.32 19.62 -32.90
CA GLY A 211 8.06 18.21 -33.16
C GLY A 211 7.15 17.98 -34.36
N THR A 212 6.17 18.85 -34.59
CA THR A 212 5.29 18.78 -35.78
C THR A 212 6.03 19.14 -37.06
N GLU A 213 6.77 20.26 -37.07
CA GLU A 213 7.53 20.73 -38.25
C GLU A 213 8.61 19.73 -38.68
N LEU A 214 9.28 19.10 -37.69
CA LEU A 214 10.28 18.07 -37.92
C LEU A 214 9.68 16.67 -38.15
N LYS A 215 8.35 16.52 -38.11
CA LYS A 215 7.64 15.23 -38.27
C LYS A 215 8.08 14.17 -37.24
N LEU A 216 8.37 14.60 -36.02
CA LEU A 216 8.72 13.75 -34.87
C LEU A 216 7.50 13.40 -34.02
N LEU A 217 6.47 14.25 -34.05
CA LEU A 217 5.21 14.09 -33.31
C LEU A 217 4.03 14.08 -34.27
N ASP A 218 3.14 13.09 -34.12
CA ASP A 218 1.86 13.04 -34.81
C ASP A 218 0.71 12.99 -33.80
N PHE A 219 0.06 14.15 -33.64
CA PHE A 219 -1.10 14.35 -32.78
C PHE A 219 -2.43 14.03 -33.47
N ALA A 220 -2.48 14.08 -34.81
CA ALA A 220 -3.72 13.82 -35.54
C ALA A 220 -4.07 12.32 -35.51
N SER A 221 -3.06 11.47 -35.69
CA SER A 221 -3.21 10.01 -35.58
C SER A 221 -3.58 9.60 -34.16
N SER A 222 -2.99 10.24 -33.13
CA SER A 222 -3.32 9.93 -31.73
C SER A 222 -4.73 10.40 -31.35
N ALA A 223 -5.17 11.58 -31.82
CA ALA A 223 -6.54 12.04 -31.62
C ALA A 223 -7.57 11.06 -32.22
N THR A 224 -7.25 10.47 -33.37
CA THR A 224 -8.09 9.46 -34.03
C THR A 224 -8.07 8.11 -33.30
N THR A 225 -6.92 7.72 -32.74
CA THR A 225 -6.71 6.37 -32.18
C THR A 225 -7.10 6.27 -30.70
N THR A 226 -6.76 7.27 -29.89
CA THR A 226 -6.86 7.21 -28.41
C THR A 226 -7.50 8.47 -27.81
N GLY A 227 -7.63 9.55 -28.59
CA GLY A 227 -8.26 10.79 -28.17
C GLY A 227 -7.26 11.85 -27.67
N TRP A 228 -7.76 12.81 -26.90
CA TRP A 228 -6.98 13.96 -26.44
C TRP A 228 -5.88 13.58 -25.43
N GLY A 229 -4.73 14.26 -25.49
CA GLY A 229 -3.59 14.07 -24.58
C GLY A 229 -2.56 13.03 -25.03
N TRP A 230 -2.78 12.34 -26.14
CA TRP A 230 -1.89 11.31 -26.69
C TRP A 230 -1.07 11.82 -27.88
N TYR A 231 0.03 11.14 -28.21
CA TYR A 231 0.89 11.44 -29.37
C TYR A 231 1.57 10.18 -29.88
N PHE A 232 1.88 10.15 -31.18
CA PHE A 232 2.86 9.20 -31.72
C PHE A 232 4.23 9.87 -31.81
N LEU A 233 5.28 9.16 -31.40
CA LEU A 233 6.66 9.50 -31.73
C LEU A 233 7.06 8.81 -33.03
N ILE A 234 7.65 9.56 -33.96
CA ILE A 234 8.00 9.06 -35.31
C ILE A 234 9.49 9.33 -35.59
N ASN A 235 10.12 8.43 -36.35
CA ASN A 235 11.52 8.52 -36.80
C ASN A 235 12.51 8.82 -35.65
N GLU A 236 13.27 9.91 -35.77
CA GLU A 236 14.24 10.36 -34.79
C GLU A 236 13.61 10.67 -33.44
N GLY A 237 12.31 11.02 -33.38
CA GLY A 237 11.58 11.25 -32.14
C GLY A 237 11.43 9.96 -31.34
N ALA A 238 11.09 8.86 -32.01
CA ALA A 238 11.02 7.53 -31.39
C ALA A 238 12.41 7.04 -30.97
N MET A 239 13.44 7.26 -31.80
CA MET A 239 14.82 6.90 -31.46
C MET A 239 15.37 7.71 -30.28
N LEU A 240 14.99 8.99 -30.18
CA LEU A 240 15.39 9.86 -29.07
C LEU A 240 14.84 9.35 -27.74
N GLU A 241 13.58 8.93 -27.68
CA GLU A 241 13.00 8.32 -26.48
C GLU A 241 13.81 7.10 -26.03
N GLN A 242 14.09 6.17 -26.96
CA GLN A 242 14.89 4.99 -26.67
C GLN A 242 16.31 5.35 -26.20
N ALA A 243 16.94 6.34 -26.82
CA ALA A 243 18.27 6.81 -26.42
C ALA A 243 18.26 7.41 -25.00
N LEU A 244 17.24 8.19 -24.65
CA LEU A 244 17.09 8.79 -23.31
C LEU A 244 16.86 7.72 -22.24
N ILE A 245 16.00 6.73 -22.51
CA ILE A 245 15.77 5.58 -21.61
C ILE A 245 17.09 4.85 -21.36
N GLN A 246 17.83 4.50 -22.42
CA GLN A 246 19.09 3.78 -22.30
C GLN A 246 20.18 4.59 -21.59
N TYR A 247 20.24 5.90 -21.83
CA TYR A 247 21.14 6.80 -21.11
C TYR A 247 20.83 6.84 -19.61
N ALA A 248 19.56 6.97 -19.23
CA ALA A 248 19.13 6.99 -17.83
C ALA A 248 19.45 5.66 -17.13
N LEU A 249 19.09 4.51 -17.73
CA LEU A 249 19.41 3.18 -17.21
C LEU A 249 20.91 2.94 -17.09
N SER A 250 21.69 3.34 -18.09
CA SER A 250 23.15 3.22 -18.09
C SER A 250 23.76 4.05 -16.94
N THR A 251 23.25 5.26 -16.71
CA THR A 251 23.69 6.13 -15.62
C THR A 251 23.34 5.55 -14.25
N ALA A 252 22.12 5.04 -14.07
CA ALA A 252 21.69 4.40 -12.82
C ALA A 252 22.54 3.15 -12.51
N ARG A 253 22.77 2.29 -13.51
CA ARG A 253 23.59 1.08 -13.37
C ARG A 253 25.03 1.39 -12.98
N ARG A 254 25.65 2.44 -13.55
CA ARG A 254 26.99 2.90 -13.13
C ARG A 254 27.03 3.32 -11.65
N ARG A 255 25.89 3.71 -11.07
CA ARG A 255 25.74 4.07 -9.65
C ARG A 255 25.27 2.90 -8.78
N GLY A 256 25.30 1.67 -9.28
CA GLY A 256 24.99 0.45 -8.54
C GLY A 256 23.50 0.16 -8.37
N TRP A 257 22.64 0.82 -9.12
CA TRP A 257 21.21 0.47 -9.18
C TRP A 257 21.03 -0.82 -9.98
N LYS A 258 20.14 -1.69 -9.52
CA LYS A 258 19.71 -2.87 -10.28
C LYS A 258 18.82 -2.40 -11.44
N SER A 259 18.40 -3.33 -12.28
CA SER A 259 17.47 -3.02 -13.37
C SER A 259 16.32 -3.99 -13.28
N VAL A 260 15.12 -3.45 -13.22
CA VAL A 260 13.89 -4.23 -13.08
C VAL A 260 12.90 -3.72 -14.12
N ALA A 261 12.30 -4.65 -14.86
CA ALA A 261 11.16 -4.39 -15.72
C ALA A 261 9.91 -4.89 -14.99
N PRO A 262 9.15 -4.01 -14.28
CA PRO A 262 7.97 -4.43 -13.56
C PRO A 262 6.76 -4.63 -14.50
N PRO A 263 5.71 -5.37 -14.07
CA PRO A 263 4.43 -5.37 -14.75
C PRO A 263 3.78 -3.98 -14.75
N SER A 264 3.19 -3.58 -15.88
CA SER A 264 2.44 -2.31 -16.00
C SER A 264 0.99 -2.39 -15.48
N ILE A 265 0.54 -3.59 -15.11
CA ILE A 265 -0.79 -3.86 -14.55
C ILE A 265 -0.61 -4.46 -13.17
N VAL A 266 -1.31 -3.90 -12.19
CA VAL A 266 -1.33 -4.38 -10.80
C VAL A 266 -2.76 -4.60 -10.33
N TYR A 267 -2.93 -5.30 -9.21
CA TYR A 267 -4.21 -5.27 -8.50
C TYR A 267 -4.46 -3.86 -7.96
N SER A 268 -5.70 -3.36 -8.07
CA SER A 268 -6.02 -1.97 -7.70
C SER A 268 -5.71 -1.66 -6.23
N TYR A 269 -5.91 -2.62 -5.32
CA TYR A 269 -5.56 -2.48 -3.90
C TYR A 269 -4.05 -2.26 -3.65
N ILE A 270 -3.18 -2.64 -4.60
CA ILE A 270 -1.74 -2.37 -4.51
C ILE A 270 -1.45 -0.89 -4.75
N ALA A 271 -2.12 -0.28 -5.72
CA ALA A 271 -1.99 1.15 -5.99
C ALA A 271 -2.48 1.97 -4.77
N GLU A 272 -3.63 1.57 -4.21
CA GLU A 272 -4.17 2.17 -2.98
C GLU A 272 -3.19 2.03 -1.80
N ALA A 273 -2.60 0.86 -1.61
CA ALA A 273 -1.62 0.61 -0.56
C ALA A 273 -0.33 1.46 -0.72
N CYS A 274 0.00 1.86 -1.95
CA CYS A 274 1.11 2.78 -2.23
C CYS A 274 0.70 4.27 -2.08
N GLY A 275 -0.52 4.56 -1.62
CA GLY A 275 -1.01 5.92 -1.41
C GLY A 275 -1.65 6.56 -2.64
N PHE A 276 -1.77 5.83 -3.77
CA PHE A 276 -2.49 6.28 -4.95
C PHE A 276 -4.00 6.06 -4.78
N GLN A 277 -4.56 6.73 -3.79
CA GLN A 277 -6.00 6.82 -3.56
C GLN A 277 -6.43 8.19 -4.09
N PRO A 278 -7.26 8.28 -5.14
CA PRO A 278 -7.82 9.55 -5.57
C PRO A 278 -8.64 10.13 -4.42
N ARG A 279 -8.10 11.13 -3.72
CA ARG A 279 -8.76 11.85 -2.61
C ARG A 279 -9.58 13.03 -3.13
N ASP A 280 -9.92 12.99 -4.41
CA ASP A 280 -10.20 14.17 -5.18
C ASP A 280 -11.58 14.75 -4.86
N GLN A 281 -11.63 16.07 -4.76
CA GLN A 281 -12.84 16.87 -4.67
C GLN A 281 -13.39 17.22 -6.07
N HIS A 282 -12.62 16.97 -7.14
CA HIS A 282 -12.90 17.38 -8.53
C HIS A 282 -13.09 16.21 -9.52
N ASN A 283 -13.14 14.97 -9.04
CA ASN A 283 -13.44 13.76 -9.82
C ASN A 283 -12.47 13.46 -10.99
N GLU A 284 -11.19 13.82 -10.85
CA GLU A 284 -10.11 13.53 -11.77
C GLU A 284 -9.67 12.05 -11.69
N GLN A 285 -9.67 11.39 -12.85
CA GLN A 285 -9.22 10.02 -12.96
C GLN A 285 -7.68 9.97 -13.08
N GLN A 286 -7.01 9.62 -11.98
CA GLN A 286 -5.54 9.46 -11.95
C GLN A 286 -5.08 8.01 -12.22
N ILE A 287 -6.00 7.03 -12.16
CA ILE A 287 -5.70 5.61 -12.36
C ILE A 287 -6.71 5.01 -13.35
N TRP A 288 -6.20 4.32 -14.36
CA TRP A 288 -7.01 3.59 -15.35
C TRP A 288 -7.27 2.17 -14.87
N SER A 289 -8.53 1.85 -14.59
CA SER A 289 -8.95 0.48 -14.26
C SER A 289 -9.13 -0.35 -15.53
N ILE A 290 -8.74 -1.62 -15.47
CA ILE A 290 -8.94 -2.58 -16.56
C ILE A 290 -10.38 -3.11 -16.48
N GLU A 291 -11.11 -3.10 -17.59
CA GLU A 291 -12.46 -3.65 -17.64
C GLU A 291 -12.48 -5.11 -17.14
N GLN A 292 -13.43 -5.42 -16.26
CA GLN A 292 -13.54 -6.73 -15.64
C GLN A 292 -14.92 -7.32 -15.92
N ASN A 293 -14.93 -8.54 -16.49
CA ASN A 293 -16.16 -9.28 -16.74
C ASN A 293 -17.01 -9.43 -15.47
N GLU A 294 -18.34 -9.32 -15.61
CA GLU A 294 -19.29 -9.44 -14.48
C GLU A 294 -19.08 -10.69 -13.62
N ARG A 295 -18.75 -11.82 -14.25
CA ARG A 295 -18.48 -13.09 -13.56
C ARG A 295 -17.28 -13.03 -12.61
N ASP A 296 -16.34 -12.15 -12.89
CA ASP A 296 -15.09 -12.05 -12.14
C ASP A 296 -15.15 -10.97 -11.04
N LYS A 297 -16.08 -10.02 -11.08
CA LYS A 297 -16.12 -8.85 -10.17
C LYS A 297 -16.15 -9.24 -8.67
N ASN A 298 -16.83 -10.34 -8.34
CA ASN A 298 -16.96 -10.82 -6.96
C ASN A 298 -15.96 -11.94 -6.59
N THR A 299 -15.17 -12.43 -7.54
CA THR A 299 -14.28 -13.58 -7.33
C THR A 299 -12.81 -13.25 -7.50
N LYS A 300 -12.47 -12.20 -8.27
CA LYS A 300 -11.10 -11.79 -8.55
C LYS A 300 -10.92 -10.31 -8.24
N PRO A 301 -9.75 -9.91 -7.68
CA PRO A 301 -9.49 -8.50 -7.44
C PRO A 301 -9.42 -7.70 -8.75
N GLN A 302 -9.96 -6.48 -8.71
CA GLN A 302 -9.86 -5.48 -9.76
C GLN A 302 -8.39 -5.20 -10.11
N ARG A 303 -8.13 -4.89 -11.39
CA ARG A 303 -6.80 -4.54 -11.88
C ARG A 303 -6.79 -3.12 -12.45
N SER A 304 -5.64 -2.48 -12.41
CA SER A 304 -5.42 -1.13 -12.93
C SER A 304 -4.03 -0.98 -13.54
N LEU A 305 -3.91 -0.05 -14.48
CA LEU A 305 -2.63 0.40 -15.02
C LEU A 305 -1.86 1.21 -13.96
N THR A 306 -0.55 1.03 -13.93
CA THR A 306 0.34 1.78 -13.03
C THR A 306 0.75 3.10 -13.67
N GLY A 307 0.58 4.22 -12.96
CA GLY A 307 1.08 5.53 -13.41
C GLY A 307 2.60 5.71 -13.23
N THR A 308 3.25 4.83 -12.48
CA THR A 308 4.70 4.83 -12.22
C THR A 308 5.18 3.41 -11.89
N ALA A 309 6.45 3.13 -12.19
CA ALA A 309 7.12 1.88 -11.80
C ALA A 309 7.23 1.71 -10.27
N GLU A 310 7.10 2.79 -9.49
CA GLU A 310 7.13 2.75 -8.02
C GLU A 310 6.12 1.75 -7.44
N ILE A 311 4.88 1.74 -7.95
CA ILE A 311 3.78 0.90 -7.44
C ILE A 311 4.13 -0.60 -7.51
N PRO A 312 4.47 -1.18 -8.68
CA PRO A 312 4.83 -2.59 -8.76
C PRO A 312 6.19 -2.90 -8.11
N LEU A 313 7.12 -1.94 -8.04
CA LEU A 313 8.39 -2.11 -7.33
C LEU A 313 8.21 -2.16 -5.81
N ALA A 314 7.29 -1.37 -5.24
CA ALA A 314 6.90 -1.47 -3.83
C ALA A 314 6.27 -2.85 -3.57
N ALA A 315 5.36 -3.28 -4.44
CA ALA A 315 4.72 -4.60 -4.35
C ALA A 315 5.72 -5.77 -4.50
N MET A 316 6.86 -5.56 -5.17
CA MET A 316 7.93 -6.55 -5.28
C MET A 316 8.47 -6.98 -3.91
N TYR A 317 8.41 -6.10 -2.90
CA TYR A 317 8.84 -6.36 -1.53
C TYR A 317 7.70 -6.52 -0.51
N ALA A 318 6.44 -6.37 -0.94
CA ALA A 318 5.30 -6.54 -0.04
C ALA A 318 5.28 -7.93 0.61
N GLY A 319 5.11 -7.95 1.95
CA GLY A 319 5.08 -9.16 2.77
C GLY A 319 6.40 -9.92 2.84
N ARG A 320 7.55 -9.26 2.60
CA ARG A 320 8.87 -9.87 2.70
C ARG A 320 9.69 -9.28 3.83
N ASP A 321 10.28 -10.16 4.63
CA ASP A 321 11.35 -9.80 5.54
C ASP A 321 12.66 -9.64 4.75
N MET A 322 13.44 -8.62 5.08
CA MET A 322 14.72 -8.32 4.45
C MET A 322 15.82 -8.35 5.51
N ASN A 323 16.97 -8.92 5.16
CA ASN A 323 18.11 -8.88 6.07
C ASN A 323 18.70 -7.47 6.11
N ALA A 324 18.99 -6.95 7.30
CA ALA A 324 19.57 -5.62 7.48
C ALA A 324 20.87 -5.43 6.69
N SER A 325 21.65 -6.49 6.49
CA SER A 325 22.89 -6.45 5.69
C SER A 325 22.66 -6.21 4.19
N GLU A 326 21.45 -6.38 3.68
CA GLU A 326 21.10 -6.14 2.27
C GLU A 326 20.67 -4.69 2.00
N LEU A 327 20.52 -3.88 3.06
CA LEU A 327 20.10 -2.49 2.97
C LEU A 327 21.31 -1.55 2.78
N PRO A 328 21.17 -0.46 2.00
CA PRO A 328 20.00 -0.08 1.21
C PRO A 328 19.90 -0.86 -0.11
N ILE A 329 18.70 -1.34 -0.44
CA ILE A 329 18.41 -1.93 -1.74
C ILE A 329 18.18 -0.80 -2.76
N LYS A 330 18.82 -0.92 -3.93
CA LYS A 330 18.70 0.02 -5.06
C LYS A 330 18.18 -0.73 -6.28
N LEU A 331 16.95 -0.42 -6.70
CA LEU A 331 16.25 -1.05 -7.84
C LEU A 331 16.07 -0.12 -9.03
#